data_AF-A0A6I5EW31-F1
#
_entry.id   AF-A0A6I5EW31-F1
#
_cell.length_a   1.000
_cell.length_b   1.000
_cell.length_c   1.000
_cell.angle_alpha   90.00
_cell.angle_beta   90.00
_cell.angle_gamma   90.00
#
_symmetry.space_group_name_H-M   'P 1'
#
loop_
_entity.id
_entity.type
_entity.pdbx_description
1 polymer ?
#
loop_
_entity_poly.entity_id
_entity_poly.type
_entity_poly.pdbx_seq_one_letter_code
_entity_poly.pdbx_strand_id
1 'polypeptide(L)'
;MGWTYKVHGGVAAGLGAVVLALAALSWVPGTPQLFEPGWPLVAGFASAFLLLVSALVRAVLARSDKRMQWEAFRCLPGRVQAGLAALAVAGVAIVAFDATGAGSPGRLQDAEVRDGRYYAFDPGPETRGTVEITRSEYEALLPSSRRPFLAISGMLLLGASGLALATGELRRADRSRTDPRPAGGNSGRALSGC
;
A
#
# COMPACT_ATOMS: atom_id res chain seq x y z
N MET A 1 -9.39 -4.55 -20.90
CA MET A 1 -8.80 -5.13 -19.69
C MET A 1 -9.77 -6.14 -19.08
N GLY A 2 -9.25 -7.29 -18.66
CA GLY A 2 -10.06 -8.36 -18.05
C GLY A 2 -10.63 -7.97 -16.68
N TRP A 3 -11.83 -8.48 -16.37
CA TRP A 3 -12.55 -8.19 -15.12
C TRP A 3 -11.73 -8.50 -13.86
N THR A 4 -11.04 -9.64 -13.83
CA THR A 4 -10.25 -10.10 -12.67
C THR A 4 -9.11 -9.15 -12.30
N TYR A 5 -8.56 -8.40 -13.26
CA TYR A 5 -7.52 -7.40 -13.00
C TYR A 5 -8.11 -6.10 -12.45
N LYS A 6 -9.30 -5.71 -12.90
CA LYS A 6 -9.99 -4.53 -12.38
C LYS A 6 -10.42 -4.73 -10.94
N VAL A 7 -10.99 -5.89 -10.62
CA VAL A 7 -11.39 -6.24 -9.25
C VAL A 7 -10.16 -6.31 -8.34
N HIS A 8 -9.10 -7.01 -8.75
CA HIS A 8 -7.85 -7.07 -7.98
C HIS A 8 -7.28 -5.68 -7.73
N GLY A 9 -7.12 -4.89 -8.79
CA GLY A 9 -6.59 -3.54 -8.67
C GLY A 9 -7.45 -2.63 -7.81
N GLY A 10 -8.77 -2.69 -7.99
CA GLY A 10 -9.73 -1.90 -7.22
C GLY A 10 -9.76 -2.26 -5.73
N VAL A 11 -9.80 -3.55 -5.41
CA VAL A 11 -9.75 -4.05 -4.02
C VAL A 11 -8.43 -3.65 -3.36
N ALA A 12 -7.30 -3.83 -4.05
CA ALA A 12 -6.00 -3.43 -3.53
C ALA A 12 -5.92 -1.91 -3.29
N ALA A 13 -6.42 -1.09 -4.22
CA ALA A 13 -6.45 0.37 -4.04
C ALA A 13 -7.38 0.78 -2.89
N GLY A 14 -8.57 0.19 -2.78
CA GLY A 14 -9.53 0.47 -1.71
C GLY A 14 -8.98 0.11 -0.33
N LEU A 15 -8.41 -1.09 -0.18
CA LEU A 15 -7.75 -1.51 1.05
C LEU A 15 -6.54 -0.63 1.37
N GLY A 16 -5.73 -0.28 0.37
CA GLY A 16 -4.59 0.62 0.53
C GLY A 16 -5.02 1.99 1.05
N ALA A 17 -6.09 2.56 0.49
CA ALA A 17 -6.66 3.83 0.96
C ALA A 17 -7.18 3.74 2.41
N VAL A 18 -7.88 2.67 2.77
CA VAL A 18 -8.36 2.44 4.15
C VAL A 18 -7.18 2.36 5.13
N VAL A 19 -6.15 1.59 4.80
CA VAL A 19 -4.98 1.42 5.67
C VAL A 19 -4.19 2.73 5.79
N LEU A 20 -4.03 3.50 4.72
CA LEU A 20 -3.40 4.82 4.77
C LEU A 20 -4.24 5.83 5.56
N ALA A 21 -5.57 5.77 5.48
CA ALA A 21 -6.45 6.59 6.30
C ALA A 21 -6.31 6.24 7.79
N LEU A 22 -6.22 4.95 8.14
CA LEU A 22 -5.92 4.52 9.51
C LEU A 22 -4.55 5.03 9.98
N ALA A 23 -3.54 5.00 9.11
CA ALA A 23 -2.23 5.57 9.43
C ALA A 23 -2.31 7.08 9.68
N ALA A 24 -3.10 7.82 8.90
CA ALA A 24 -3.30 9.25 9.10
C ALA A 24 -4.11 9.58 10.36
N LEU A 25 -5.11 8.75 10.69
CA LEU A 25 -5.90 8.87 11.91
C LEU A 25 -5.08 8.71 13.19
N SER A 26 -3.87 8.13 13.11
CA SER A 26 -3.00 7.98 14.27
C SER A 26 -2.41 9.30 14.78
N TRP A 27 -2.51 10.39 13.99
CA TRP A 27 -2.21 11.75 14.49
C TRP A 27 -3.41 12.43 15.14
N VAL A 28 -4.62 11.86 15.03
CA VAL A 28 -5.82 12.45 15.63
C VAL A 28 -5.88 12.05 17.10
N PRO A 29 -5.85 13.01 18.05
CA PRO A 29 -5.96 12.69 19.47
C PRO A 29 -7.33 12.06 19.77
N GLY A 30 -7.36 11.12 20.71
CA GLY A 30 -8.59 10.42 21.12
C GLY A 30 -8.96 9.19 20.30
N THR A 31 -8.05 8.69 19.45
CA THR A 31 -8.23 7.45 18.67
C THR A 31 -7.55 6.18 19.21
N PRO A 32 -7.01 6.08 20.44
CA PRO A 32 -6.17 4.94 20.84
C PRO A 32 -6.91 3.60 20.80
N GLN A 33 -8.22 3.58 20.99
CA GLN A 33 -9.07 2.38 20.89
C GLN A 33 -9.07 1.74 19.50
N LEU A 34 -8.85 2.52 18.43
CA LEU A 34 -8.68 1.99 17.07
C LEU A 34 -7.35 1.23 16.90
N PHE A 35 -6.39 1.56 17.77
CA PHE A 35 -5.03 1.04 17.77
C PHE A 35 -4.75 0.12 18.96
N GLU A 36 -5.73 -0.29 19.76
CA GLU A 36 -5.53 -1.38 20.73
C GLU A 36 -5.53 -2.76 20.07
N PRO A 37 -6.52 -3.11 19.22
CA PRO A 37 -6.58 -4.43 18.61
C PRO A 37 -5.42 -4.62 17.63
N GLY A 38 -4.60 -5.66 17.78
CA GLY A 38 -3.46 -5.92 16.86
C GLY A 38 -3.88 -6.45 15.49
N TRP A 39 -5.11 -6.95 15.34
CA TRP A 39 -5.58 -7.60 14.12
C TRP A 39 -5.59 -6.71 12.86
N PRO A 40 -5.83 -5.38 12.88
CA PRO A 40 -5.81 -4.55 11.67
C PRO A 40 -4.43 -4.50 11.02
N LEU A 41 -3.36 -4.55 11.82
CA LEU A 41 -1.99 -4.65 11.31
C LEU A 41 -1.76 -5.97 10.61
N VAL A 42 -2.12 -7.07 11.27
CA VAL A 42 -1.96 -8.42 10.73
C VAL A 42 -2.79 -8.58 9.45
N ALA A 43 -4.04 -8.14 9.47
CA ALA A 43 -4.95 -8.18 8.33
C ALA A 43 -4.46 -7.30 7.17
N GLY A 44 -3.99 -6.08 7.47
CA GLY A 44 -3.42 -5.17 6.49
C GLY A 44 -2.18 -5.75 5.81
N PHE A 45 -1.24 -6.26 6.61
CA PHE A 45 0.01 -6.86 6.11
C PHE A 45 -0.26 -8.15 5.33
N ALA A 46 -1.08 -9.06 5.85
CA ALA A 46 -1.45 -10.30 5.16
C ALA A 46 -2.14 -10.02 3.82
N SER A 47 -3.07 -9.06 3.79
CA SER A 47 -3.75 -8.65 2.56
C SER A 47 -2.77 -8.03 1.56
N ALA A 48 -1.88 -7.16 2.01
CA ALA A 48 -0.83 -6.56 1.19
C ALA A 48 0.07 -7.63 0.56
N PHE A 49 0.54 -8.57 1.38
CA PHE A 49 1.38 -9.68 0.93
C PHE A 49 0.68 -10.54 -0.12
N LEU A 50 -0.54 -11.03 0.17
CA LEU A 50 -1.28 -11.91 -0.74
C LEU A 50 -1.61 -11.22 -2.08
N LEU A 51 -2.07 -9.97 -2.03
CA LEU A 51 -2.42 -9.22 -3.24
C LEU A 51 -1.20 -8.84 -4.07
N LEU A 52 -0.08 -8.51 -3.42
CA LEU A 52 1.17 -8.20 -4.10
C LEU A 52 1.77 -9.44 -4.76
N VAL A 53 1.89 -10.56 -4.03
CA VAL A 53 2.39 -11.82 -4.59
C VAL A 53 1.51 -12.27 -5.76
N SER A 54 0.19 -12.20 -5.63
CA SER A 54 -0.73 -12.52 -6.71
C SER A 54 -0.53 -11.62 -7.94
N ALA A 55 -0.32 -10.31 -7.74
CA ALA A 55 -0.03 -9.38 -8.83
C ALA A 55 1.32 -9.67 -9.50
N LEU A 56 2.37 -9.99 -8.71
CA LEU A 56 3.69 -10.37 -9.20
C LEU A 56 3.63 -11.66 -10.02
N VAL A 57 2.97 -12.71 -9.51
CA VAL A 57 2.77 -13.97 -10.25
C VAL A 57 2.08 -13.69 -11.58
N ARG A 58 1.04 -12.85 -11.60
CA ARG A 58 0.34 -12.50 -12.85
C ARG A 58 1.22 -11.72 -13.84
N ALA A 59 2.08 -10.84 -13.35
CA ALA A 59 3.05 -10.09 -14.15
C ALA A 59 4.11 -11.02 -14.76
N VAL A 60 4.68 -11.91 -13.95
CA VAL A 60 5.65 -12.92 -14.39
C VAL A 60 5.04 -13.86 -15.43
N LEU A 61 3.81 -14.35 -15.20
CA LEU A 61 3.09 -15.19 -16.16
C LEU A 61 2.75 -14.45 -17.46
N ALA A 62 2.62 -13.12 -17.41
CA ALA A 62 2.46 -12.28 -18.60
C ALA A 62 3.79 -11.96 -19.29
N ARG A 63 4.94 -12.43 -18.75
CA ARG A 63 6.29 -12.12 -19.20
C ARG A 63 6.54 -10.61 -19.38
N SER A 64 5.87 -9.82 -18.55
CA SER A 64 5.96 -8.36 -18.63
C SER A 64 7.29 -7.90 -18.06
N ASP A 65 8.07 -7.14 -18.82
CA ASP A 65 9.22 -6.44 -18.27
C ASP A 65 8.79 -5.11 -17.59
N LYS A 66 9.71 -4.48 -16.86
CA LYS A 66 9.45 -3.20 -16.17
C LYS A 66 9.00 -2.09 -17.12
N ARG A 67 9.53 -2.07 -18.35
CA ARG A 67 9.24 -1.03 -19.34
C ARG A 67 7.83 -1.18 -19.89
N MET A 68 7.44 -2.39 -20.24
CA MET A 68 6.08 -2.77 -20.66
C MET A 68 5.07 -2.44 -19.57
N GLN A 69 5.38 -2.76 -18.30
CA GLN A 69 4.51 -2.41 -17.18
C GLN A 69 4.34 -0.90 -17.04
N TRP A 70 5.42 -0.13 -17.19
CA TRP A 70 5.36 1.32 -17.13
C TRP A 70 4.54 1.93 -18.28
N GLU A 71 4.77 1.46 -19.51
CA GLU A 71 4.02 1.90 -20.69
C GLU A 71 2.52 1.58 -20.55
N ALA A 72 2.19 0.36 -20.09
CA ALA A 72 0.81 -0.02 -19.85
C ALA A 72 0.15 0.75 -18.71
N PHE A 73 0.89 1.04 -17.63
CA PHE A 73 0.41 1.90 -16.56
C PHE A 73 0.07 3.30 -17.09
N ARG A 74 0.89 3.86 -17.97
CA ARG A 74 0.65 5.16 -18.62
C ARG A 74 -0.59 5.17 -19.53
N CYS A 75 -1.05 4.01 -20.00
CA CYS A 75 -2.30 3.89 -20.74
C CYS A 75 -3.54 3.59 -19.89
N LEU A 76 -3.41 3.54 -18.56
CA LEU A 76 -4.58 3.53 -17.69
C LEU A 76 -5.39 4.84 -17.83
N PRO A 77 -6.71 4.80 -17.56
CA PRO A 77 -7.52 6.01 -17.54
C PRO A 77 -6.93 7.05 -16.57
N GLY A 78 -6.84 8.32 -16.99
CA GLY A 78 -6.19 9.38 -16.21
C GLY A 78 -6.73 9.53 -14.78
N ARG A 79 -8.02 9.30 -14.57
CA ARG A 79 -8.64 9.28 -13.23
C ARG A 79 -8.06 8.20 -12.30
N VAL A 80 -7.70 7.05 -12.83
CA VAL A 80 -7.10 5.94 -12.07
C VAL A 80 -5.66 6.29 -11.71
N GLN A 81 -4.91 6.84 -12.67
CA GLN A 81 -3.55 7.32 -12.41
C GLN A 81 -3.53 8.42 -11.37
N ALA A 82 -4.43 9.42 -11.49
CA ALA A 82 -4.54 10.51 -10.53
C ALA A 82 -4.90 9.99 -9.13
N GLY A 83 -5.84 9.05 -9.02
CA GLY A 83 -6.19 8.43 -7.74
C GLY A 83 -5.03 7.67 -7.09
N LEU A 84 -4.32 6.84 -7.88
CA LEU A 84 -3.15 6.10 -7.38
C LEU A 84 -1.99 7.05 -7.02
N ALA A 85 -1.77 8.10 -7.82
CA ALA A 85 -0.75 9.11 -7.55
C ALA A 85 -1.06 9.90 -6.27
N ALA A 86 -2.32 10.32 -6.08
CA ALA A 86 -2.76 11.00 -4.86
C ALA A 86 -2.54 10.13 -3.62
N LEU A 87 -2.91 8.83 -3.69
CA LEU A 87 -2.68 7.89 -2.60
C LEU A 87 -1.19 7.63 -2.35
N ALA A 88 -0.37 7.55 -3.40
CA ALA A 88 1.07 7.40 -3.27
C ALA A 88 1.72 8.63 -2.63
N VAL A 89 1.32 9.84 -3.05
CA VAL A 89 1.77 11.11 -2.44
C VAL A 89 1.36 11.17 -0.97
N ALA A 90 0.13 10.78 -0.64
CA ALA A 90 -0.32 10.72 0.75
C ALA A 90 0.50 9.74 1.58
N GLY A 91 0.77 8.52 1.08
CA GLY A 91 1.61 7.55 1.77
C GLY A 91 3.06 8.01 1.95
N VAL A 92 3.65 8.65 0.94
CA VAL A 92 4.99 9.25 1.04
C VAL A 92 5.01 10.39 2.06
N ALA A 93 4.01 11.27 2.03
CA ALA A 93 3.88 12.34 3.01
C ALA A 93 3.75 11.77 4.44
N ILE A 94 3.03 10.66 4.61
CA ILE A 94 2.88 10.01 5.91
C ILE A 94 4.23 9.52 6.44
N VAL A 95 4.98 8.78 5.62
CA VAL A 95 6.30 8.25 5.99
C VAL A 95 7.30 9.38 6.24
N ALA A 96 7.30 10.40 5.38
CA ALA A 96 8.19 11.55 5.53
C ALA A 96 7.91 12.33 6.82
N PHE A 97 6.64 12.57 7.15
CA PHE A 97 6.26 13.27 8.37
C PHE A 97 6.63 12.47 9.62
N ASP A 98 6.35 11.16 9.63
CA ASP A 98 6.73 10.27 10.73
C ASP A 98 8.26 10.24 10.95
N ALA A 99 9.04 10.21 9.86
CA ALA A 99 10.50 10.23 9.92
C ALA A 99 11.09 11.52 10.53
N THR A 100 10.35 12.64 10.51
CA THR A 100 10.79 13.88 11.18
C THR A 100 10.59 13.85 12.70
N GLY A 101 9.97 12.80 13.25
CA GLY A 101 9.56 12.74 14.66
C GLY A 101 8.37 13.65 15.00
N ALA A 102 7.83 14.36 14.01
CA ALA A 102 6.61 15.15 14.15
C ALA A 102 5.42 14.21 14.42
N GLY A 103 5.00 14.13 15.68
CA GLY A 103 3.89 13.28 16.11
C GLY A 103 4.29 11.99 16.86
N SER A 104 5.52 11.90 17.36
CA SER A 104 5.90 10.91 18.40
C SER A 104 5.98 11.61 19.76
N PRO A 105 5.25 11.13 20.79
CA PRO A 105 5.18 11.78 22.10
C PRO A 105 6.46 11.61 22.95
N GLY A 106 7.51 10.99 22.43
CA GLY A 106 8.77 10.80 23.14
C GLY A 106 9.77 9.93 22.38
N ARG A 107 10.86 9.57 23.07
CA ARG A 107 11.95 8.73 22.53
C ARG A 107 11.57 7.25 22.40
N LEU A 108 10.56 6.81 23.18
CA LEU A 108 10.11 5.42 23.25
C LEU A 108 9.42 4.97 21.96
N GLN A 109 9.68 3.73 21.55
CA GLN A 109 9.20 3.10 20.31
C GLN A 109 8.69 1.69 20.60
N ASP A 110 8.08 1.04 19.61
CA ASP A 110 7.71 -0.39 19.66
C ASP A 110 6.97 -0.82 20.94
N ALA A 111 5.83 -0.18 21.21
CA ALA A 111 4.99 -0.49 22.37
C ALA A 111 4.44 -1.93 22.28
N GLU A 112 4.72 -2.75 23.30
CA GLU A 112 4.38 -4.18 23.36
C GLU A 112 3.75 -4.54 24.71
N VAL A 113 2.88 -5.56 24.71
CA VAL A 113 2.36 -6.18 25.93
C VAL A 113 2.96 -7.57 26.08
N ARG A 114 3.62 -7.83 27.21
CA ARG A 114 4.22 -9.13 27.52
C ARG A 114 3.85 -9.54 28.95
N ASP A 115 3.23 -10.71 29.07
CA ASP A 115 2.81 -11.29 30.35
C ASP A 115 1.95 -10.32 31.21
N GLY A 116 1.10 -9.52 30.57
CA GLY A 116 0.23 -8.53 31.23
C GLY A 116 0.94 -7.24 31.66
N ARG A 117 2.23 -7.09 31.36
CA ARG A 117 3.00 -5.86 31.57
C ARG A 117 3.24 -5.14 30.24
N TYR A 118 3.42 -3.82 30.32
CA TYR A 118 3.58 -2.96 29.16
C TYR A 118 5.05 -2.59 29.00
N TYR A 119 5.54 -2.68 27.78
CA TYR A 119 6.93 -2.41 27.45
C TYR A 119 7.04 -1.49 26.25
N ALA A 120 8.14 -0.76 26.15
CA ALA A 120 8.55 -0.04 24.95
C ALA A 120 10.07 -0.12 24.78
N PHE A 121 10.53 0.00 23.54
CA PHE A 121 11.95 0.09 23.22
C PHE A 121 12.43 1.55 23.36
N ASP A 122 13.47 1.74 24.16
CA ASP A 122 14.18 3.01 24.25
C ASP A 122 15.45 2.94 23.38
N PRO A 123 15.58 3.74 22.31
CA PRO A 123 16.78 3.82 21.48
C PRO A 123 17.87 4.74 22.06
N GLY A 124 17.67 5.34 23.24
CA GLY A 124 18.60 6.30 23.84
C GLY A 124 20.01 5.72 24.05
N PRO A 125 21.08 6.48 23.80
CA PRO A 125 22.46 5.97 23.83
C PRO A 125 22.85 5.36 25.20
N GLU A 126 22.30 5.85 26.30
CA GLU A 126 22.59 5.36 27.66
C GLU A 126 21.52 4.43 28.24
N THR A 127 20.38 4.33 27.59
CA THR A 127 19.16 3.64 28.10
C THR A 127 18.65 2.63 27.09
N ARG A 128 19.52 2.22 26.17
CA ARG A 128 19.17 1.37 25.04
C ARG A 128 18.61 0.03 25.53
N GLY A 129 17.34 -0.22 25.28
CA GLY A 129 16.71 -1.49 25.67
C GLY A 129 15.22 -1.40 25.84
N THR A 130 14.61 -2.55 26.14
CA THR A 130 13.19 -2.63 26.45
C THR A 130 12.96 -2.21 27.90
N VAL A 131 12.16 -1.16 28.10
CA VAL A 131 11.80 -0.63 29.41
C VAL A 131 10.33 -0.92 29.71
N GLU A 132 10.04 -1.23 30.97
CA GLU A 132 8.65 -1.36 31.44
C GLU A 132 8.03 0.03 31.56
N ILE A 133 6.81 0.19 31.04
CA ILE A 133 6.09 1.45 31.01
C ILE A 133 4.72 1.30 31.66
N THR A 134 4.11 2.42 32.01
CA THR A 134 2.73 2.44 32.48
C THR A 134 1.76 2.14 31.33
N ARG A 135 0.56 1.67 31.67
CA ARG A 135 -0.52 1.48 30.69
C ARG A 135 -0.85 2.77 29.93
N SER A 136 -0.86 3.91 30.62
CA SER A 136 -1.12 5.22 30.01
C SER A 136 -0.06 5.61 28.98
N GLU A 137 1.21 5.32 29.25
CA GLU A 137 2.30 5.56 28.29
C GLU A 137 2.18 4.62 27.09
N TYR A 138 1.80 3.36 27.32
CA TYR A 138 1.54 2.40 26.26
C TYR A 138 0.43 2.87 25.32
N GLU A 139 -0.71 3.29 25.86
CA GLU A 139 -1.84 3.78 25.07
C GLU A 139 -1.50 5.07 24.28
N ALA A 140 -0.62 5.90 24.82
CA ALA A 140 -0.11 7.09 24.12
C ALA A 140 0.87 6.76 22.98
N LEU A 141 1.64 5.67 23.10
CA LEU A 141 2.62 5.22 22.11
C LEU A 141 2.00 4.35 21.00
N LEU A 142 0.85 3.72 21.26
CA LEU A 142 0.18 2.83 20.32
C LEU A 142 -0.02 3.42 18.90
N PRO A 143 -0.57 4.64 18.73
CA PRO A 143 -0.78 5.21 17.40
C PRO A 143 0.52 5.42 16.62
N SER A 144 1.59 5.87 17.28
CA SER A 144 2.88 6.11 16.63
C SER A 144 3.62 4.81 16.32
N SER A 145 3.61 3.82 17.22
CA SER A 145 4.25 2.51 16.98
C SER A 145 3.63 1.76 15.79
N ARG A 146 2.33 1.93 15.52
CA ARG A 146 1.60 1.18 14.49
C ARG A 146 1.55 1.88 13.13
N ARG A 147 1.65 3.21 13.13
CA ARG A 147 1.63 4.05 11.93
C ARG A 147 2.59 3.59 10.82
N PRO A 148 3.88 3.30 11.06
CA PRO A 148 4.79 2.90 9.98
C PRO A 148 4.36 1.59 9.32
N PHE A 149 3.90 0.60 10.10
CA PHE A 149 3.42 -0.68 9.58
C PHE A 149 2.16 -0.52 8.72
N LEU A 150 1.23 0.35 9.13
CA LEU A 150 0.05 0.71 8.34
C LEU A 150 0.48 1.41 7.04
N ALA A 151 1.35 2.43 7.13
CA ALA A 151 1.83 3.16 5.96
C ALA A 151 2.51 2.24 4.93
N ILE A 152 3.41 1.36 5.38
CA ILE A 152 4.08 0.38 4.52
C ILE A 152 3.07 -0.58 3.87
N SER A 153 2.15 -1.14 4.65
CA SER A 153 1.13 -2.06 4.13
C SER A 153 0.23 -1.37 3.08
N GLY A 154 -0.17 -0.13 3.34
CA GLY A 154 -0.93 0.70 2.40
C GLY A 154 -0.18 0.92 1.08
N MET A 155 1.12 1.26 1.16
CA MET A 155 1.96 1.46 -0.03
C MET A 155 2.17 0.17 -0.84
N LEU A 156 2.34 -0.97 -0.18
CA LEU A 156 2.43 -2.27 -0.86
C LEU A 156 1.12 -2.62 -1.60
N LEU A 157 -0.03 -2.31 -1.00
CA LEU A 157 -1.34 -2.48 -1.63
C LEU A 157 -1.51 -1.57 -2.86
N LEU A 158 -1.03 -0.33 -2.81
CA LEU A 158 -1.01 0.55 -3.99
C LEU A 158 -0.11 -0.01 -5.10
N GLY A 159 1.06 -0.55 -4.75
CA GLY A 159 1.95 -1.23 -5.68
C GLY A 159 1.28 -2.44 -6.34
N ALA A 160 0.61 -3.28 -5.54
CA ALA A 160 -0.18 -4.40 -6.03
C ALA A 160 -1.30 -3.95 -6.97
N SER A 161 -1.98 -2.85 -6.65
CA SER A 161 -3.02 -2.26 -7.48
C SER A 161 -2.46 -1.83 -8.84
N GLY A 162 -1.42 -0.99 -8.84
CA GLY A 162 -0.79 -0.49 -10.06
C GLY A 162 -0.30 -1.63 -10.96
N LEU A 163 0.36 -2.64 -10.37
CA LEU A 163 0.87 -3.79 -11.09
C LEU A 163 -0.26 -4.66 -11.69
N ALA A 164 -1.32 -4.93 -10.92
CA ALA A 164 -2.47 -5.70 -11.42
C ALA A 164 -3.17 -4.95 -12.56
N LEU A 165 -3.34 -3.63 -12.43
CA LEU A 165 -3.99 -2.82 -13.45
C LEU A 165 -3.17 -2.75 -14.74
N ALA A 166 -1.86 -2.46 -14.62
CA ALA A 166 -0.94 -2.41 -15.76
C ALA A 166 -0.84 -3.76 -16.49
N THR A 167 -0.72 -4.87 -15.74
CA THR A 167 -0.74 -6.23 -16.32
C THR A 167 -2.04 -6.53 -17.06
N GLY A 168 -3.17 -6.04 -16.54
CA GLY A 168 -4.47 -6.22 -17.17
C GLY A 168 -4.63 -5.42 -18.47
N GLU A 169 -3.98 -4.25 -18.58
CA GLU A 169 -3.90 -3.49 -19.83
C GLU A 169 -2.91 -4.10 -20.83
N LEU A 170 -1.77 -4.63 -20.38
CA LEU A 170 -0.87 -5.42 -21.25
C LEU A 170 -1.62 -6.57 -21.92
N ARG A 171 -2.34 -7.39 -21.14
CA ARG A 171 -3.14 -8.48 -21.71
C ARG A 171 -4.28 -8.01 -22.60
N ARG A 172 -4.84 -6.81 -22.38
CA ARG A 172 -5.84 -6.23 -23.29
C ARG A 172 -5.19 -5.93 -24.64
N ALA A 173 -4.03 -5.27 -24.62
CA ALA A 173 -3.30 -4.91 -25.83
C ALA A 173 -2.87 -6.16 -26.63
N ASP A 174 -2.35 -7.19 -25.96
CA ASP A 174 -1.94 -8.42 -26.63
C ASP A 174 -3.11 -9.16 -27.29
N ARG A 175 -4.27 -9.26 -26.63
CA ARG A 175 -5.48 -9.85 -27.23
C ARG A 175 -5.94 -9.08 -28.47
N SER A 176 -5.91 -7.75 -28.42
CA SER A 176 -6.28 -6.93 -29.58
C SER A 176 -5.33 -7.07 -30.77
N ARG A 177 -4.10 -7.57 -30.56
CA ARG A 177 -3.15 -7.90 -31.64
C ARG A 177 -3.39 -9.28 -32.23
N THR A 178 -3.90 -10.24 -31.45
CA THR A 178 -4.08 -11.64 -31.89
C THR A 178 -5.47 -11.94 -32.44
N ASP A 179 -6.47 -11.07 -32.24
CA ASP A 179 -7.78 -11.24 -32.88
C ASP A 179 -7.66 -11.08 -34.41
N PRO A 180 -8.14 -12.06 -35.20
CA PRO A 180 -8.10 -11.96 -36.65
C PRO A 180 -8.95 -10.77 -37.09
N ARG A 181 -8.32 -9.81 -37.80
CA ARG A 181 -9.04 -8.69 -38.41
C ARG A 181 -10.16 -9.25 -39.32
N PRO A 182 -11.40 -8.76 -39.23
CA PRO A 182 -12.33 -8.95 -40.33
C PRO A 182 -11.69 -8.39 -41.60
N ALA A 183 -11.74 -9.17 -42.67
CA ALA A 183 -11.19 -8.82 -43.97
C ALA A 183 -11.93 -7.60 -44.54
N GLY A 184 -11.47 -6.40 -44.22
CA GLY A 184 -12.05 -5.17 -44.74
C GLY A 184 -11.64 -3.94 -43.95
N GLY A 185 -10.81 -3.10 -44.57
CA GLY A 185 -10.79 -1.67 -44.24
C GLY A 185 -9.57 -1.17 -43.46
N ASN A 186 -8.63 -0.66 -44.24
CA ASN A 186 -7.69 0.43 -43.96
C ASN A 186 -6.67 0.29 -42.82
N SER A 187 -5.43 0.16 -43.26
CA SER A 187 -4.18 0.21 -42.52
C SER A 187 -3.97 1.56 -41.83
N GLY A 188 -3.56 1.54 -40.56
CA GLY A 188 -2.91 2.68 -39.92
C GLY A 188 -3.51 3.13 -38.59
N ARG A 189 -3.33 2.32 -37.54
CA ARG A 189 -3.08 2.85 -36.18
C ARG A 189 -2.35 1.80 -35.35
N ALA A 190 -1.06 1.74 -35.59
CA ALA A 190 -0.09 1.08 -34.73
C ALA A 190 0.11 1.95 -33.49
N LEU A 191 -0.22 1.41 -32.30
CA LEU A 191 0.33 1.80 -30.98
C LEU A 191 0.60 3.31 -30.76
N SER A 192 -0.28 4.17 -31.27
CA SER A 192 -0.18 5.62 -31.13
C SER A 192 -1.46 6.07 -30.48
N GLY A 193 -1.37 6.29 -29.17
CA GLY A 193 -2.50 6.59 -28.33
C GLY A 193 -2.92 5.36 -27.54
N CYS A 194 -2.69 5.44 -26.24
CA CYS A 194 -3.85 5.32 -25.38
C CYS A 194 -4.98 6.20 -25.98
#